data_AF-X0YYZ3-F1
#
_entry.id   AF-X0YYZ3-F1
#
_cell.length_a   1.000
_cell.length_b   1.000
_cell.length_c   1.000
_cell.angle_alpha   90.00
_cell.angle_beta   90.00
_cell.angle_gamma   90.00
#
_symmetry.space_group_name_H-M   'P 1'
#
loop_
_entity.id
_entity.type
_entity.pdbx_description
1 polymer ?
#
loop_
_entity_poly.entity_id
_entity_poly.type
_entity_poly.pdbx_seq_one_letter_code
_entity_poly.pdbx_strand_id
1 'polypeptide(L)'
;NYAVEREFEKSKEFNEFIEWMIDHLKKAPRHLKKINEMLKYRNKNLDVDGIIHLVVATRGDLHHFADDTNKTRGTPFNHKEFESIAWVALGLAIKAILQKMIEINMSS
;
A
#
# COMPACT_ATOMS: atom_id res chain seq x y z
N ASN A 1 7.23 -12.88 1.33
CA ASN A 1 6.07 -12.08 1.72
C ASN A 1 5.78 -12.15 3.21
N TYR A 2 5.57 -13.34 3.79
CA TYR A 2 5.23 -13.49 5.22
C TYR A 2 6.21 -12.85 6.23
N ALA A 3 7.53 -12.90 5.98
CA ALA A 3 8.50 -12.22 6.85
C ALA A 3 8.35 -10.69 6.82
N VAL A 4 8.02 -10.11 5.66
CA VAL A 4 7.84 -8.66 5.49
C VAL A 4 6.53 -8.22 6.14
N GLU A 5 5.45 -8.98 5.97
CA GLU A 5 4.17 -8.73 6.64
C GLU A 5 4.36 -8.66 8.16
N ARG A 6 5.04 -9.66 8.75
CA ARG A 6 5.30 -9.71 10.19
C ARG A 6 6.15 -8.55 10.72
N GLU A 7 7.11 -8.06 9.94
CA GLU A 7 7.89 -6.89 10.36
C GLU A 7 7.06 -5.60 10.31
N PHE A 8 6.18 -5.47 9.31
CA PHE A 8 5.24 -4.35 9.26
C PHE A 8 4.21 -4.37 10.39
N GLU A 9 3.64 -5.54 10.70
CA GLU A 9 2.68 -5.71 11.80
C GLU A 9 3.25 -5.30 13.17
N LYS A 10 4.55 -5.51 13.40
CA LYS A 10 5.24 -5.10 14.63
C LYS A 10 5.48 -3.60 14.72
N SER A 11 5.49 -2.88 13.60
CA SER A 11 5.79 -1.46 13.58
C SER A 11 4.56 -0.66 13.97
N LYS A 12 4.55 -0.17 15.22
CA LYS A 12 3.49 0.71 15.71
C LYS A 12 3.31 1.94 14.82
N GLU A 13 4.42 2.56 14.42
CA GLU A 13 4.42 3.73 13.54
C GLU A 13 3.74 3.41 12.20
N PHE A 14 4.10 2.28 11.58
CA PHE A 14 3.52 1.90 10.30
C PHE A 14 2.02 1.58 10.41
N ASN A 15 1.60 0.95 11.51
CA ASN A 15 0.19 0.69 11.78
C ASN A 15 -0.61 2.01 11.89
N GLU A 16 -0.07 3.02 12.58
CA GLU A 16 -0.69 4.36 12.67
C GLU A 16 -0.79 5.04 11.29
N PHE A 17 0.19 4.84 10.41
CA PHE A 17 0.14 5.37 9.04
C PHE A 17 -0.96 4.69 8.22
N ILE A 18 -1.15 3.38 8.42
CA ILE A 18 -2.21 2.64 7.75
C ILE A 18 -3.59 3.06 8.26
N GLU A 19 -3.77 3.25 9.56
CA GLU A 19 -5.02 3.78 10.12
C GLU A 19 -5.36 5.14 9.52
N TRP A 20 -4.38 6.05 9.46
CA TRP A 20 -4.52 7.34 8.78
C TRP A 20 -4.92 7.17 7.30
N MET A 21 -4.33 6.20 6.61
CA MET A 21 -4.64 5.91 5.21
C MET A 21 -6.04 5.33 5.01
N ILE A 22 -6.51 4.47 5.92
CA ILE A 22 -7.88 3.93 5.92
C ILE A 22 -8.89 5.07 6.03
N ASP A 23 -8.64 6.05 6.89
CA ASP A 23 -9.52 7.21 7.02
C ASP A 23 -9.49 8.13 5.79
N HIS A 24 -8.38 8.21 5.08
CA HIS A 24 -8.30 8.89 3.78
C HIS A 24 -9.02 8.11 2.68
N LEU A 25 -8.92 6.78 2.68
CA LEU A 25 -9.65 5.91 1.75
C LEU A 25 -11.16 6.09 1.89
N LYS A 26 -11.68 6.13 3.12
CA LYS A 26 -13.12 6.37 3.39
C LYS A 26 -13.65 7.65 2.75
N LYS A 27 -12.79 8.67 2.57
CA LYS A 27 -13.12 9.96 1.94
C LYS A 27 -12.93 9.95 0.40
N ALA A 28 -12.42 8.87 -0.17
CA ALA A 28 -12.16 8.72 -1.60
C ALA A 28 -12.93 7.52 -2.18
N PRO A 29 -14.25 7.65 -2.47
CA PRO A 29 -15.13 6.52 -2.81
C PRO A 29 -14.64 5.64 -3.96
N ARG A 30 -13.99 6.24 -4.97
CA ARG A 30 -13.41 5.52 -6.11
C ARG A 30 -12.30 4.55 -5.66
N HIS A 31 -11.39 5.04 -4.83
CA HIS A 31 -10.28 4.25 -4.30
C HIS A 31 -10.76 3.24 -3.26
N LEU A 32 -11.68 3.65 -2.38
CA LEU A 32 -12.30 2.76 -1.40
C LEU A 32 -12.94 1.53 -2.06
N LYS A 33 -13.77 1.76 -3.09
CA LYS A 33 -14.42 0.67 -3.82
C LYS A 33 -13.38 -0.31 -4.39
N LYS A 34 -12.36 0.21 -5.07
CA LYS A 34 -11.35 -0.63 -5.72
C LYS A 34 -10.49 -1.39 -4.70
N ILE A 35 -10.09 -0.76 -3.60
CA ILE A 35 -9.36 -1.42 -2.52
C ILE A 35 -10.20 -2.52 -1.88
N ASN A 36 -11.49 -2.28 -1.61
CA ASN A 36 -12.39 -3.31 -1.10
C ASN A 36 -12.55 -4.50 -2.06
N GLU A 37 -12.61 -4.26 -3.37
CA GLU A 37 -12.61 -5.33 -4.39
C GLU A 37 -11.31 -6.17 -4.31
N MET A 38 -10.15 -5.51 -4.20
CA MET A 38 -8.85 -6.20 -4.10
C MET A 38 -8.71 -6.99 -2.80
N LEU A 39 -9.18 -6.44 -1.68
CA LEU A 39 -9.19 -7.12 -0.37
C LEU A 39 -10.13 -8.33 -0.38
N LYS A 40 -11.34 -8.16 -0.94
CA LYS A 40 -12.32 -9.25 -1.07
C LYS A 40 -11.79 -10.41 -1.91
N TYR A 41 -11.10 -10.12 -3.01
CA TYR A 41 -10.45 -11.14 -3.84
C TYR A 41 -9.43 -11.98 -3.04
N ARG A 42 -8.84 -11.40 -2.00
CA ARG A 42 -7.85 -12.04 -1.12
C ARG A 42 -8.42 -12.56 0.19
N ASN A 43 -9.76 -12.52 0.36
CA ASN A 43 -10.42 -12.86 1.61
C ASN A 43 -9.88 -12.05 2.81
N LYS A 44 -9.67 -10.75 2.61
CA LYS A 44 -9.22 -9.78 3.62
C LYS A 44 -10.26 -8.67 3.82
N ASN A 45 -10.19 -8.02 4.98
CA ASN A 45 -11.03 -6.89 5.35
C ASN A 45 -10.28 -5.56 5.16
N LEU A 46 -11.01 -4.44 5.23
CA LEU A 46 -10.42 -3.11 5.26
C LEU A 46 -10.01 -2.75 6.70
N ASP A 47 -8.89 -3.32 7.12
CA ASP A 47 -8.22 -3.09 8.39
C ASP A 47 -6.70 -3.02 8.18
N VAL A 48 -5.95 -2.82 9.27
CA VAL A 48 -4.48 -2.68 9.21
C VAL A 48 -3.86 -3.90 8.54
N ASP A 49 -4.17 -5.10 9.03
CA ASP A 49 -3.66 -6.37 8.51
C ASP A 49 -4.01 -6.58 7.04
N GLY A 50 -5.23 -6.22 6.64
CA GLY A 50 -5.69 -6.30 5.26
C GLY A 50 -4.90 -5.40 4.33
N ILE A 51 -4.63 -4.16 4.74
CA ILE A 51 -3.82 -3.22 3.94
C ILE A 51 -2.35 -3.66 3.89
N ILE A 52 -1.76 -4.11 5.00
CA ILE A 52 -0.40 -4.68 5.01
C ILE A 52 -0.31 -5.83 4.00
N HIS A 53 -1.22 -6.78 4.11
CA HIS A 53 -1.27 -7.93 3.21
C HIS A 53 -1.44 -7.47 1.76
N LEU A 54 -2.33 -6.52 1.49
CA LEU A 54 -2.57 -6.03 0.14
C LEU A 54 -1.31 -5.39 -0.48
N VAL A 55 -0.58 -4.57 0.28
CA VAL A 55 0.67 -3.94 -0.16
C VAL A 55 1.74 -4.99 -0.48
N VAL A 56 1.95 -5.95 0.44
CA VAL A 56 2.98 -6.99 0.26
C VAL A 56 2.61 -7.97 -0.87
N ALA A 57 1.34 -8.38 -0.95
CA ALA A 57 0.84 -9.25 -2.02
C ALA A 57 0.98 -8.58 -3.39
N THR A 58 0.62 -7.29 -3.49
CA THR A 58 0.77 -6.52 -4.74
C THR A 58 2.23 -6.49 -5.17
N ARG A 59 3.19 -6.28 -4.27
CA ARG A 59 4.62 -6.39 -4.61
C ARG A 59 4.97 -7.76 -5.22
N GLY A 60 4.43 -8.85 -4.68
CA GLY A 60 4.62 -10.20 -5.22
C GLY A 60 4.02 -10.36 -6.62
N ASP A 61 2.84 -9.82 -6.85
CA ASP A 61 2.17 -9.86 -8.15
C ASP A 61 2.95 -9.06 -9.20
N LEU A 62 3.52 -7.92 -8.81
CA LEU A 62 4.36 -7.08 -9.66
C LEU A 62 5.66 -7.78 -10.09
N HIS A 63 6.20 -8.69 -9.28
CA HIS A 63 7.41 -9.44 -9.63
C HIS A 63 7.23 -10.28 -10.90
N HIS A 64 6.03 -10.81 -11.13
CA HIS A 64 5.72 -11.59 -12.34
C HIS A 64 5.67 -10.73 -13.61
N PHE A 65 5.55 -9.41 -13.49
CA PHE A 65 5.59 -8.49 -14.64
C PHE A 65 7.01 -8.13 -15.06
N ALA A 66 8.02 -8.34 -14.20
CA ALA A 66 9.42 -8.04 -14.52
C ALA A 66 10.09 -9.13 -15.37
N ASP A 67 9.60 -10.38 -15.30
CA ASP A 67 10.25 -11.55 -15.93
C ASP A 67 9.76 -11.88 -17.36
N ASP A 68 8.74 -11.17 -17.88
CA ASP A 68 8.23 -11.38 -19.23
C ASP A 68 8.89 -10.43 -20.25
N THR A 69 10.09 -10.81 -20.71
CA THR A 69 10.95 -10.02 -21.62
C THR A 69 10.34 -9.70 -22.98
N ASN A 70 9.21 -10.33 -23.34
CA ASN A 70 8.51 -10.13 -24.61
C ASN A 70 7.36 -9.11 -24.55
N LYS A 71 7.06 -8.52 -23.38
CA LYS A 71 6.03 -7.49 -23.25
C LYS A 71 6.65 -6.11 -23.08
N THR A 72 6.63 -5.30 -24.15
CA THR A 72 6.74 -3.84 -24.05
C THR A 72 5.52 -3.29 -23.31
N ARG A 73 5.54 -3.26 -21.97
CA ARG A 73 4.45 -2.65 -21.20
C ARG A 73 5.00 -1.76 -20.11
N GLY A 74 4.40 -0.58 -19.97
CA GLY A 74 4.70 0.36 -18.89
C GLY A 74 4.59 -0.31 -17.52
N THR A 75 5.17 0.31 -16.50
CA THR A 75 5.11 -0.19 -15.13
C THR A 75 3.66 -0.57 -14.78
N PRO A 76 3.40 -1.61 -13.98
CA PRO A 76 2.03 -2.04 -13.73
C PRO A 76 1.18 -0.94 -13.09
N PHE A 77 1.81 0.05 -12.46
CA PHE A 77 1.16 1.27 -11.95
C PHE A 77 0.52 2.17 -13.02
N ASN A 78 0.84 1.98 -14.30
CA ASN A 78 0.18 2.65 -15.43
C ASN A 78 -1.12 1.95 -15.86
N HIS A 79 -1.40 0.75 -15.34
CA HIS A 79 -2.66 0.06 -15.57
C HIS A 79 -3.71 0.53 -14.55
N LYS A 80 -4.91 0.85 -15.04
CA LYS A 80 -6.04 1.35 -14.22
C LYS A 80 -6.37 0.42 -13.03
N GLU A 81 -6.10 -0.87 -13.15
CA GLU A 81 -6.33 -1.84 -12.07
C GLU A 81 -5.44 -1.61 -10.83
N PHE A 82 -4.24 -1.04 -10.99
CA PHE A 82 -3.30 -0.78 -9.89
C PHE A 82 -3.33 0.66 -9.37
N GLU A 83 -4.09 1.56 -10.01
CA GLU A 83 -4.11 2.97 -9.64
C GLU A 83 -4.44 3.20 -8.15
N SER A 84 -5.41 2.46 -7.62
CA SER A 84 -5.84 2.65 -6.22
C SER A 84 -4.82 2.13 -5.21
N ILE A 85 -4.11 1.03 -5.51
CA ILE A 85 -3.04 0.54 -4.64
C ILE A 85 -1.77 1.41 -4.78
N ALA A 86 -1.52 1.98 -5.96
CA ALA A 86 -0.47 2.99 -6.14
C ALA A 86 -0.74 4.23 -5.29
N TRP A 87 -2.00 4.69 -5.27
CA TRP A 87 -2.43 5.83 -4.47
C TRP A 87 -2.27 5.57 -2.97
N VAL A 88 -2.63 4.37 -2.50
CA VAL A 88 -2.38 3.94 -1.11
C VAL A 88 -0.89 3.93 -0.78
N ALA A 89 -0.06 3.33 -1.63
CA ALA A 89 1.39 3.26 -1.42
C ALA A 89 2.03 4.66 -1.37
N LEU A 90 1.60 5.56 -2.25
CA LEU A 90 2.03 6.96 -2.25
C LEU A 90 1.65 7.67 -0.95
N GLY A 91 0.41 7.50 -0.47
CA GLY A 91 -0.05 8.09 0.78
C GLY A 91 0.79 7.65 1.99
N LEU A 92 1.09 6.36 2.07
CA LEU A 92 1.96 5.81 3.13
C LEU A 92 3.38 6.37 3.04
N ALA A 93 3.95 6.47 1.82
CA ALA A 93 5.28 7.02 1.61
C ALA A 93 5.34 8.51 2.01
N ILE A 94 4.34 9.32 1.63
CA ILE A 94 4.25 10.72 2.03
C ILE A 94 4.20 10.84 3.55
N LYS A 95 3.36 10.02 4.20
CA LYS A 95 3.23 10.04 5.67
C LYS A 95 4.55 9.73 6.37
N ALA A 96 5.29 8.72 5.89
CA ALA A 96 6.60 8.36 6.42
C ALA A 96 7.64 9.47 6.22
N ILE A 97 7.67 10.10 5.03
CA ILE A 97 8.59 11.21 4.74
C ILE A 97 8.29 12.40 5.67
N LEU A 98 7.02 12.77 5.83
CA LEU A 98 6.61 13.87 6.71
C LEU A 98 6.98 13.61 8.17
N GLN A 99 6.75 12.39 8.65
CA GLN A 99 7.15 12.00 10.00
C GLN A 99 8.67 12.16 10.18
N LYS A 100 9.45 11.71 9.19
CA LYS A 100 10.91 11.83 9.27
C LYS A 100 11.40 13.27 9.26
N MET A 101 10.76 14.15 8.48
CA MET A 101 11.06 15.58 8.49
C MET A 101 10.79 16.21 9.87
N ILE A 102 9.68 15.84 10.52
CA ILE A 102 9.33 16.34 11.86
C ILE A 102 10.38 15.86 12.88
N GLU A 103 10.79 14.60 12.84
CA GLU A 103 11.83 14.07 13.73
C GLU A 103 13.15 14.83 13.59
N ILE A 104 13.60 15.09 12.35
CA ILE A 104 14.84 15.82 12.09
C ILE A 104 14.75 17.25 12.63
N ASN A 105 13.62 17.93 12.39
CA ASN A 105 13.41 19.31 12.84
C ASN A 105 13.30 19.43 14.37
N MET A 106 12.77 18.42 15.07
CA MET A 106 12.71 18.40 16.54
C MET A 106 14.02 17.97 17.19
N SER A 107 14.92 17.35 16.44
CA SER A 107 16.24 16.90 16.91
C SER A 107 17.37 17.90 16.60
N SER A 108 17.04 19.01 15.93
CA SER A 108 17.93 20.13 15.60
C SER A 108 17.71 21.29 16.55
#